data_AF-A0AA41NB46-F1
#
_entry.id   AF-A0AA41NB46-F1
#
_cell.length_a   1.000
_cell.length_b   1.000
_cell.length_c   1.000
_cell.angle_alpha   90.00
_cell.angle_beta   90.00
_cell.angle_gamma   90.00
#
_symmetry.space_group_name_H-M   'P 1'
#
loop_
_entity.id
_entity.type
_entity.pdbx_description
1 polymer ?
#
loop_
_entity_poly.entity_id
_entity_poly.type
_entity_poly.pdbx_seq_one_letter_code
_entity_poly.pdbx_strand_id
1 'polypeptide(L)'
;MPEASRWHRGVTFGMVNPHMYYLNKVMSSLFLDTSVPGDERTNFKSIRSTTDFWKFMEGPLLEGLYWDSWYTNQELYNLKNSSRIYYENIILGVPRVRQLKVRNNTCKIYSSFESLMSECYDKYTAENEDLSDFGLQPNIEWKYSTSNASSPWHWGFVGVYRNGGYIFTLSKSKSETKSKFIDLRLNSWITRGTRVIFIDFSLYNANVNLFCIIRFTQFRIVLGDFNFAGIQQANWILGPIYFITFIFFVFFVLLNMFLAIINDTYSEVKADYSIGRRPDFELGKMIKKEIQRAEKMKKWKERLEKKYYSTEIEDDYQPVTQQEFQE
;
A
#
# COMPACT_ATOMS: atom_id res chain seq x y z
N MET A 1 4.42 24.00 -31.65
CA MET A 1 4.09 23.43 -30.32
C MET A 1 2.76 22.63 -30.24
N PRO A 2 1.72 22.83 -31.08
CA PRO A 2 0.48 22.03 -31.02
C PRO A 2 0.67 20.54 -31.39
N GLU A 3 1.55 20.24 -32.33
CA GLU A 3 1.78 18.88 -32.83
C GLU A 3 2.40 17.97 -31.78
N ALA A 4 3.36 18.47 -30.99
CA ALA A 4 3.95 17.73 -29.89
C ALA A 4 2.85 17.25 -28.92
N SER A 5 1.91 18.11 -28.53
CA SER A 5 0.80 17.72 -27.64
C SER A 5 -0.13 16.65 -28.25
N ARG A 6 -0.25 16.60 -29.58
CA ARG A 6 -1.05 15.60 -30.30
C ARG A 6 -0.35 14.24 -30.34
N TRP A 7 0.96 14.21 -30.59
CA TRP A 7 1.77 13.00 -30.51
C TRP A 7 1.82 12.44 -29.09
N HIS A 8 1.97 13.29 -28.07
CA HIS A 8 1.95 12.87 -26.68
C HIS A 8 0.61 12.22 -26.30
N ARG A 9 -0.52 12.79 -26.75
CA ARG A 9 -1.85 12.18 -26.55
C ARG A 9 -1.98 10.83 -27.27
N GLY A 10 -1.52 10.74 -28.52
CA GLY A 10 -1.53 9.48 -29.28
C GLY A 10 -0.71 8.39 -28.59
N VAL A 11 0.46 8.72 -28.05
CA VAL A 11 1.31 7.78 -27.29
C VAL A 11 0.65 7.39 -25.97
N THR A 12 0.10 8.33 -25.21
CA THR A 12 -0.56 8.00 -23.93
C THR A 12 -1.79 7.10 -24.11
N PHE A 13 -2.61 7.35 -25.14
CA PHE A 13 -3.78 6.51 -25.43
C PHE A 13 -3.40 5.19 -26.10
N GLY A 14 -2.32 5.14 -26.89
CA GLY A 14 -1.82 3.91 -27.49
C GLY A 14 -1.14 2.96 -26.50
N MET A 15 -0.49 3.50 -25.46
CA MET A 15 0.22 2.70 -24.46
C MET A 15 -0.69 2.16 -23.34
N VAL A 16 -1.87 2.75 -23.13
CA VAL A 16 -2.78 2.39 -22.03
C VAL A 16 -4.04 1.75 -22.58
N ASN A 17 -4.18 0.43 -22.40
CA ASN A 17 -5.36 -0.32 -22.80
C ASN A 17 -6.36 -0.41 -21.62
N PRO A 18 -7.66 -0.08 -21.80
CA PRO A 18 -8.69 -0.26 -20.76
C PRO A 18 -8.76 -1.69 -20.18
N HIS A 19 -8.42 -2.71 -20.97
CA HIS A 19 -8.36 -4.10 -20.52
C HIS A 19 -7.26 -4.37 -19.48
N MET A 20 -6.24 -3.52 -19.35
CA MET A 20 -5.22 -3.63 -18.30
C MET A 20 -5.83 -3.57 -16.90
N TYR A 21 -6.83 -2.70 -16.69
CA TYR A 21 -7.52 -2.58 -15.41
C TYR A 21 -8.23 -3.89 -15.04
N TYR A 22 -8.98 -4.47 -15.98
CA TYR A 22 -9.73 -5.70 -15.77
C TYR A 22 -8.80 -6.89 -15.53
N LEU A 23 -7.71 -7.02 -16.30
CA LEU A 23 -6.72 -8.06 -16.09
C LEU A 23 -6.11 -7.97 -14.68
N ASN A 24 -5.72 -6.78 -14.24
CA ASN A 24 -5.20 -6.56 -12.90
C ASN A 24 -6.25 -6.89 -11.82
N LYS A 25 -7.50 -6.44 -12.00
CA LYS A 25 -8.59 -6.69 -11.05
C LYS A 25 -8.90 -8.19 -10.89
N VAL A 26 -8.94 -8.93 -12.00
CA VAL A 26 -9.18 -10.38 -12.00
C VAL A 26 -8.04 -11.11 -11.29
N MET A 27 -6.78 -10.79 -11.62
CA MET A 27 -5.62 -11.42 -10.98
C MET A 27 -5.51 -11.05 -9.50
N SER A 28 -5.78 -9.79 -9.14
CA SER A 28 -5.82 -9.33 -7.76
C SER A 28 -6.89 -10.07 -6.96
N SER A 29 -8.12 -10.17 -7.48
CA SER A 29 -9.22 -10.88 -6.80
C SER A 29 -8.89 -12.36 -6.61
N LEU A 30 -8.36 -13.02 -7.63
CA LEU A 30 -8.03 -14.44 -7.59
C LEU A 30 -7.02 -14.79 -6.49
N PHE A 31 -6.00 -13.96 -6.25
CA PHE A 31 -4.93 -14.30 -5.31
C PHE A 31 -5.02 -13.57 -3.97
N LEU A 32 -5.63 -12.38 -3.91
CA LEU A 32 -5.68 -11.59 -2.68
C LEU A 32 -6.97 -11.79 -1.89
N ASP A 33 -8.09 -12.00 -2.57
CA ASP A 33 -9.43 -12.01 -1.97
C ASP A 33 -9.98 -13.42 -1.77
N THR A 34 -9.43 -14.44 -2.45
CA THR A 34 -9.78 -15.84 -2.24
C THR A 34 -9.40 -16.30 -0.84
N SER A 35 -10.37 -16.92 -0.16
CA SER A 35 -10.22 -17.42 1.20
C SER A 35 -9.61 -18.83 1.22
N VAL A 36 -8.93 -19.15 2.32
CA VAL A 36 -8.41 -20.50 2.56
C VAL A 36 -9.57 -21.49 2.74
N PRO A 37 -9.50 -22.69 2.14
CA PRO A 37 -10.52 -23.72 2.34
C PRO A 37 -10.75 -24.02 3.83
N GLY A 38 -12.02 -23.93 4.26
CA GLY A 38 -12.42 -24.19 5.65
C GLY A 38 -12.32 -22.98 6.59
N ASP A 39 -11.81 -21.83 6.15
CA ASP A 39 -11.82 -20.58 6.93
C ASP A 39 -12.04 -19.37 6.02
N GLU A 40 -13.31 -18.97 5.89
CA GLU A 40 -13.74 -17.86 5.03
C GLU A 40 -13.16 -16.50 5.44
N ARG A 41 -12.64 -16.35 6.67
CA ARG A 41 -12.10 -15.08 7.15
C ARG A 41 -10.63 -14.88 6.77
N THR A 42 -9.95 -15.95 6.39
CA THR A 42 -8.52 -15.92 6.09
C THR A 42 -8.26 -15.83 4.59
N ASN A 43 -7.79 -14.66 4.15
CA ASN A 43 -7.27 -14.41 2.80
C ASN A 43 -5.82 -13.88 2.87
N PHE A 44 -5.18 -13.64 1.73
CA PHE A 44 -3.79 -13.17 1.69
C PHE A 44 -3.54 -11.90 2.53
N LYS A 45 -4.49 -10.95 2.50
CA LYS A 45 -4.40 -9.68 3.23
C LYS A 45 -4.42 -9.87 4.75
N SER A 46 -5.04 -10.95 5.23
CA SER A 46 -5.23 -11.26 6.65
C SER A 46 -4.16 -12.18 7.27
N ILE A 47 -3.22 -12.70 6.47
CA ILE A 47 -2.19 -13.63 6.94
C ILE A 47 -1.32 -12.97 8.02
N ARG A 48 -1.24 -13.61 9.20
CA ARG A 48 -0.46 -13.14 10.36
C ARG A 48 0.53 -14.17 10.92
N SER A 49 0.28 -15.46 10.72
CA SER A 49 1.14 -16.55 11.22
C SER A 49 1.88 -17.28 10.09
N THR A 50 2.98 -17.95 10.42
CA THR A 50 3.66 -18.90 9.52
C THR A 50 2.73 -20.03 9.12
N THR A 51 1.86 -20.48 10.03
CA THR A 51 0.86 -21.52 9.75
C THR A 51 -0.15 -21.07 8.70
N ASP A 52 -0.63 -19.83 8.81
CA ASP A 52 -1.63 -19.28 7.89
C ASP A 52 -1.02 -19.04 6.51
N PHE A 53 0.26 -18.65 6.49
CA PHE A 53 1.00 -18.54 5.25
C PHE A 53 1.12 -19.89 4.53
N TRP A 54 1.50 -20.96 5.22
CA TRP A 54 1.56 -22.28 4.60
C TRP A 54 0.18 -22.78 4.15
N LYS A 55 -0.89 -22.51 4.92
CA LYS A 55 -2.27 -22.78 4.48
C LYS A 55 -2.63 -22.02 3.20
N PHE A 56 -2.20 -20.76 3.09
CA PHE A 56 -2.38 -19.97 1.86
C PHE A 56 -1.60 -20.56 0.67
N MET A 57 -0.34 -20.94 0.89
CA MET A 57 0.52 -21.56 -0.12
C MET A 57 -0.06 -22.89 -0.63
N GLU A 58 -0.51 -23.77 0.28
CA GLU A 58 -1.04 -25.10 -0.03
C GLU A 58 -2.49 -25.07 -0.56
N GLY A 59 -3.24 -24.01 -0.29
CA GLY A 59 -4.63 -23.83 -0.71
C GLY A 59 -4.76 -22.80 -1.84
N PRO A 60 -5.22 -21.57 -1.55
CA PRO A 60 -5.55 -20.55 -2.56
C PRO A 60 -4.47 -20.31 -3.62
N LEU A 61 -3.19 -20.27 -3.24
CA LEU A 61 -2.11 -20.05 -4.22
C LEU A 61 -1.96 -21.23 -5.17
N LEU A 62 -1.94 -22.46 -4.64
CA LEU A 62 -1.81 -23.67 -5.42
C LEU A 62 -3.02 -23.85 -6.38
N GLU A 63 -4.23 -23.69 -5.85
CA GLU A 63 -5.46 -23.76 -6.65
C GLU A 63 -5.54 -22.62 -7.67
N GLY A 64 -5.04 -21.42 -7.33
CA GLY A 64 -5.01 -20.27 -8.24
C GLY A 64 -4.02 -20.41 -9.39
N LEU A 65 -2.90 -21.11 -9.18
CA LEU A 65 -1.84 -21.29 -10.19
C LEU A 65 -2.10 -22.48 -11.15
N TYR A 66 -2.63 -23.58 -10.64
CA TYR A 66 -2.76 -24.85 -11.39
C TYR A 66 -4.22 -25.18 -11.71
N TRP A 67 -4.63 -24.85 -12.94
CA TRP A 67 -5.97 -25.13 -13.48
C TRP A 67 -5.93 -26.37 -14.38
N ASP A 68 -5.84 -27.54 -13.77
CA ASP A 68 -5.61 -28.81 -14.50
C ASP A 68 -6.89 -29.41 -15.10
N SER A 69 -8.07 -28.99 -14.62
CA SER A 69 -9.37 -29.46 -15.08
C SER A 69 -10.28 -28.31 -15.49
N TRP A 70 -11.16 -28.57 -16.46
CA TRP A 70 -12.29 -27.70 -16.75
C TRP A 70 -13.28 -27.66 -15.58
N TYR A 71 -14.18 -26.68 -15.61
CA TYR A 71 -15.33 -26.60 -14.69
C TYR A 71 -16.26 -27.82 -14.76
N THR A 72 -16.16 -28.64 -15.82
CA THR A 72 -16.87 -29.91 -16.01
C THR A 72 -16.12 -31.13 -15.44
N ASN A 73 -15.02 -30.95 -14.72
CA ASN A 73 -14.10 -31.99 -14.24
C ASN A 73 -13.45 -32.84 -15.35
N GLN A 74 -13.49 -32.36 -16.60
CA GLN A 74 -12.73 -32.96 -17.69
C GLN A 74 -11.29 -32.46 -17.63
N GLU A 75 -10.32 -33.36 -17.83
CA GLU A 75 -8.92 -32.97 -17.93
C GLU A 75 -8.75 -31.97 -19.07
N LEU A 76 -7.99 -30.91 -18.79
CA LEU A 76 -7.60 -29.97 -19.81
C LEU A 76 -6.74 -30.72 -20.85
N TYR A 77 -6.99 -30.48 -22.14
CA TYR A 77 -6.15 -31.04 -23.20
C TYR A 77 -4.67 -30.79 -22.90
N ASN A 78 -3.81 -31.74 -23.24
CA ASN A 78 -2.41 -31.74 -22.86
C ASN A 78 -1.71 -30.47 -23.39
N LEU A 79 -1.67 -29.43 -22.57
CA LEU A 79 -1.05 -28.15 -22.86
C LEU A 79 0.45 -28.38 -22.81
N LYS A 80 1.06 -28.68 -23.96
CA LYS A 80 2.51 -28.90 -24.12
C LYS A 80 3.33 -27.97 -23.24
N ASN A 81 3.66 -28.42 -22.03
CA ASN A 81 4.50 -27.76 -21.04
C ASN A 81 4.10 -26.35 -20.57
N SER A 82 2.83 -25.92 -20.73
CA SER A 82 2.36 -24.58 -20.33
C SER A 82 1.15 -24.63 -19.40
N SER A 83 1.27 -23.99 -18.24
CA SER A 83 0.16 -23.81 -17.30
C SER A 83 -0.59 -22.52 -17.63
N ARG A 84 -1.92 -22.55 -17.53
CA ARG A 84 -2.78 -21.39 -17.80
C ARG A 84 -3.68 -21.07 -16.61
N ILE A 85 -3.88 -19.78 -16.35
CA ILE A 85 -4.82 -19.27 -15.35
C ILE A 85 -6.06 -18.75 -16.09
N TYR A 86 -7.26 -19.12 -15.61
CA TYR A 86 -8.52 -18.85 -16.30
C TYR A 86 -8.52 -19.31 -17.77
N TYR A 87 -7.77 -20.38 -18.09
CA TYR A 87 -7.66 -20.98 -19.43
C TYR A 87 -7.03 -20.09 -20.54
N GLU A 88 -6.95 -18.77 -20.35
CA GLU A 88 -6.47 -17.81 -21.35
C GLU A 88 -5.10 -17.20 -21.02
N ASN A 89 -4.75 -17.08 -19.74
CA ASN A 89 -3.53 -16.41 -19.30
C ASN A 89 -2.40 -17.42 -19.15
N ILE A 90 -1.33 -17.29 -19.92
CA ILE A 90 -0.19 -18.22 -19.92
C ILE A 90 0.79 -17.82 -18.83
N ILE A 91 1.20 -18.76 -17.97
CA ILE A 91 2.27 -18.56 -17.01
C ILE A 91 3.62 -18.63 -17.74
N LEU A 92 4.45 -17.60 -17.58
CA LEU A 92 5.79 -17.56 -18.15
C LEU A 92 6.80 -18.14 -17.15
N GLY A 93 7.42 -19.25 -17.51
CA GLY A 93 8.38 -19.95 -16.66
C GLY A 93 7.69 -20.69 -15.52
N VAL A 94 8.25 -20.56 -14.31
CA VAL A 94 7.67 -21.11 -13.08
C VAL A 94 7.70 -20.05 -11.98
N PRO A 95 6.72 -20.03 -11.08
CA PRO A 95 6.76 -19.12 -9.93
C PRO A 95 7.98 -19.38 -9.06
N ARG A 96 8.54 -18.29 -8.53
CA ARG A 96 9.74 -18.30 -7.70
C ARG A 96 9.42 -17.68 -6.35
N VAL A 97 9.76 -18.40 -5.28
CA VAL A 97 9.69 -17.91 -3.91
C VAL A 97 11.09 -17.58 -3.43
N ARG A 98 11.23 -16.43 -2.78
CA ARG A 98 12.51 -15.93 -2.26
C ARG A 98 12.32 -15.40 -0.85
N GLN A 99 13.20 -15.76 0.09
CA GLN A 99 13.20 -15.18 1.42
C GLN A 99 14.52 -14.46 1.74
N LEU A 100 14.42 -13.48 2.64
CA LEU A 100 15.56 -12.85 3.29
C LEU A 100 15.53 -13.14 4.79
N LYS A 101 16.71 -13.38 5.35
CA LYS A 101 16.92 -13.71 6.76
C LYS A 101 17.90 -12.73 7.38
N VAL A 102 17.81 -12.60 8.70
CA VAL A 102 18.72 -11.81 9.54
C VAL A 102 19.51 -12.76 10.41
N ARG A 103 20.80 -12.44 10.61
CA ARG A 103 21.71 -13.24 11.44
C ARG A 103 21.25 -13.26 12.90
N ASN A 104 21.54 -14.35 13.57
CA ASN A 104 21.35 -14.44 15.02
C ASN A 104 22.27 -13.44 15.76
N ASN A 105 21.84 -12.99 16.93
CA ASN A 105 22.53 -12.03 17.80
C ASN A 105 22.80 -10.67 17.14
N THR A 106 21.89 -10.22 16.29
CA THR A 106 21.95 -8.89 15.68
C THR A 106 21.45 -7.78 16.61
N CYS A 107 20.69 -8.14 17.64
CA CYS A 107 20.28 -7.25 18.72
C CYS A 107 20.90 -7.68 20.06
N LYS A 108 21.01 -6.70 20.98
CA LYS A 108 21.50 -6.93 22.34
C LYS A 108 20.34 -7.38 23.23
N ILE A 109 20.43 -8.60 23.75
CA ILE A 109 19.52 -9.09 24.78
C ILE A 109 19.95 -8.46 26.11
N TYR A 110 19.00 -7.98 26.90
CA TYR A 110 19.30 -7.44 28.22
C TYR A 110 19.54 -8.60 29.21
N SER A 111 20.48 -8.44 30.14
CA SER A 111 20.93 -9.51 31.05
C SER A 111 19.78 -10.20 31.80
N SER A 112 18.73 -9.45 32.17
CA SER A 112 17.54 -10.00 32.83
C SER A 112 16.72 -10.98 31.98
N PHE A 113 16.88 -10.96 30.66
CA PHE A 113 16.13 -11.81 29.72
C PHE A 113 16.98 -12.88 29.05
N GLU A 114 18.29 -12.92 29.32
CA GLU A 114 19.20 -13.93 28.75
C GLU A 114 18.79 -15.37 29.11
N SER A 115 18.18 -15.57 30.28
CA SER A 115 17.66 -16.89 30.69
C SER A 115 16.39 -17.32 29.93
N LEU A 116 15.67 -16.38 29.33
CA LEU A 116 14.41 -16.64 28.62
C LEU A 116 14.60 -16.70 27.10
N MET A 117 15.54 -15.91 26.57
CA MET A 117 15.85 -15.86 25.15
C MET A 117 17.36 -15.81 24.94
N SER A 118 17.89 -16.78 24.21
CA SER A 118 19.28 -16.87 23.79
C SER A 118 19.53 -16.37 22.36
N GLU A 119 18.46 -16.18 21.59
CA GLU A 119 18.52 -15.74 20.19
C GLU A 119 17.83 -14.39 20.01
N CYS A 120 18.47 -13.50 19.26
CA CYS A 120 17.96 -12.15 19.00
C CYS A 120 18.10 -11.81 17.51
N TYR A 121 16.99 -11.39 16.90
CA TYR A 121 16.95 -10.97 15.50
C TYR A 121 16.41 -9.55 15.41
N ASP A 122 17.23 -8.62 14.95
CA ASP A 122 16.82 -7.21 14.78
C ASP A 122 16.03 -7.01 13.46
N LYS A 123 15.67 -5.77 13.14
CA LYS A 123 15.15 -5.36 11.83
C LYS A 123 16.11 -5.73 10.70
N TYR A 124 15.56 -5.92 9.51
CA TYR A 124 16.39 -6.15 8.32
C TYR A 124 17.20 -4.89 7.97
N THR A 125 18.50 -5.08 7.84
CA THR A 125 19.43 -4.14 7.18
C THR A 125 20.34 -4.95 6.27
N ALA A 126 20.92 -4.29 5.28
CA ALA A 126 21.88 -4.93 4.39
C ALA A 126 23.11 -5.52 5.12
N GLU A 127 23.46 -4.95 6.28
CA GLU A 127 24.58 -5.39 7.10
C GLU A 127 24.22 -6.60 7.96
N ASN A 128 22.98 -6.67 8.45
CA ASN A 128 22.48 -7.73 9.32
C ASN A 128 21.95 -8.95 8.56
N GLU A 129 21.95 -8.91 7.23
CA GLU A 129 21.50 -10.00 6.37
C GLU A 129 22.32 -11.28 6.62
N ASP A 130 21.61 -12.40 6.71
CA ASP A 130 22.22 -13.72 6.84
C ASP A 130 22.57 -14.27 5.46
N LEU A 131 23.84 -14.61 5.29
CA LEU A 131 24.42 -15.17 4.07
C LEU A 131 24.82 -16.64 4.25
N SER A 132 24.65 -17.20 5.46
CA SER A 132 25.07 -18.57 5.77
C SER A 132 24.05 -19.59 5.28
N ASP A 133 24.51 -20.75 4.83
CA ASP A 133 23.60 -21.84 4.47
C ASP A 133 22.88 -22.36 5.74
N PHE A 134 21.59 -22.71 5.64
CA PHE A 134 20.80 -23.14 6.80
C PHE A 134 19.98 -24.40 6.50
N GLY A 135 19.55 -25.14 7.52
CA GLY A 135 18.79 -26.37 7.35
C GLY A 135 19.67 -27.61 7.15
N LEU A 136 19.02 -28.77 7.02
CA LEU A 136 19.68 -30.08 7.06
C LEU A 136 19.96 -30.66 5.65
N GLN A 137 19.37 -30.08 4.61
CA GLN A 137 19.45 -30.63 3.25
C GLN A 137 20.50 -29.87 2.41
N PRO A 138 21.31 -30.56 1.59
CA PRO A 138 22.34 -29.94 0.74
C PRO A 138 21.75 -29.22 -0.50
N ASN A 139 20.43 -29.12 -0.59
CA ASN A 139 19.72 -28.61 -1.76
C ASN A 139 19.87 -27.09 -1.91
N ILE A 140 19.69 -26.59 -3.13
CA ILE A 140 19.89 -25.17 -3.47
C ILE A 140 18.93 -24.23 -2.73
N GLU A 141 17.77 -24.74 -2.29
CA GLU A 141 16.74 -24.00 -1.56
C GLU A 141 17.19 -23.49 -0.19
N TRP A 142 18.25 -24.09 0.34
CA TRP A 142 18.83 -23.87 1.67
C TRP A 142 20.14 -23.06 1.60
N LYS A 143 20.64 -22.84 0.39
CA LYS A 143 21.88 -22.08 0.13
C LYS A 143 21.59 -20.63 -0.21
N TYR A 144 22.43 -19.73 0.27
CA TYR A 144 22.26 -18.31 -0.04
C TYR A 144 22.63 -18.02 -1.50
N SER A 145 21.70 -17.45 -2.27
CA SER A 145 21.95 -17.01 -3.64
C SER A 145 22.27 -15.53 -3.68
N THR A 146 23.51 -15.18 -4.02
CA THR A 146 23.90 -13.78 -4.29
C THR A 146 23.34 -13.32 -5.63
N SER A 147 22.71 -12.15 -5.69
CA SER A 147 22.29 -11.54 -6.95
C SER A 147 23.41 -10.76 -7.62
N ASN A 148 23.45 -10.77 -8.96
CA ASN A 148 24.29 -9.83 -9.72
C ASN A 148 24.01 -8.37 -9.31
N ALA A 149 25.07 -7.56 -9.24
CA ALA A 149 25.04 -6.18 -8.75
C ALA A 149 24.07 -5.23 -9.48
N SER A 150 23.61 -5.59 -10.69
CA SER A 150 22.75 -4.76 -11.54
C SER A 150 21.26 -4.86 -11.24
N SER A 151 20.83 -5.68 -10.27
CA SER A 151 19.41 -5.81 -9.94
C SER A 151 18.94 -4.73 -8.96
N PRO A 152 17.81 -4.05 -9.23
CA PRO A 152 17.30 -3.01 -8.35
C PRO A 152 16.83 -3.59 -7.02
N TRP A 153 16.99 -2.80 -5.95
CA TRP A 153 16.46 -3.13 -4.63
C TRP A 153 14.94 -3.03 -4.62
N HIS A 154 14.30 -3.84 -3.79
CA HIS A 154 12.86 -3.79 -3.60
C HIS A 154 12.51 -2.83 -2.45
N TRP A 155 11.83 -1.73 -2.76
CA TRP A 155 11.27 -0.85 -1.74
C TRP A 155 9.95 -1.44 -1.22
N GLY A 156 9.97 -1.98 0.01
CA GLY A 156 8.76 -2.46 0.69
C GLY A 156 8.25 -1.50 1.77
N PHE A 157 7.14 -1.85 2.40
CA PHE A 157 6.51 -1.01 3.43
C PHE A 157 7.40 -0.78 4.67
N VAL A 158 8.08 -1.83 5.15
CA VAL A 158 8.89 -1.79 6.38
C VAL A 158 10.36 -1.41 6.11
N GLY A 159 10.84 -1.56 4.88
CA GLY A 159 12.23 -1.33 4.55
C GLY A 159 12.57 -1.64 3.10
N VAL A 160 13.85 -1.43 2.77
CA VAL A 160 14.40 -1.67 1.44
C VAL A 160 15.20 -2.97 1.45
N TYR A 161 14.91 -3.85 0.50
CA TYR A 161 15.41 -5.22 0.47
C TYR A 161 16.33 -5.46 -0.74
N ARG A 162 17.47 -6.12 -0.52
CA ARG A 162 18.39 -6.51 -1.59
C ARG A 162 17.83 -7.68 -2.41
N ASN A 163 18.44 -7.94 -3.57
CA ASN A 163 17.95 -8.93 -4.52
C ASN A 163 18.53 -10.35 -4.33
N GLY A 164 19.28 -10.60 -3.25
CA GLY A 164 19.75 -11.93 -2.87
C GLY A 164 18.73 -12.73 -2.04
N GLY A 165 19.20 -13.77 -1.37
CA GLY A 165 18.42 -14.56 -0.43
C GLY A 165 18.35 -16.04 -0.80
N TYR A 166 17.49 -16.76 -0.09
CA TYR A 166 17.25 -18.19 -0.31
C TYR A 166 16.05 -18.34 -1.22
N ILE A 167 16.22 -19.11 -2.29
CA ILE A 167 15.29 -19.13 -3.42
C ILE A 167 14.91 -20.57 -3.71
N PHE A 168 13.61 -20.79 -3.94
CA PHE A 168 13.13 -22.02 -4.53
C PHE A 168 12.10 -21.72 -5.62
N THR A 169 12.10 -22.56 -6.65
CA THR A 169 11.11 -22.52 -7.72
C THR A 169 10.05 -23.57 -7.50
N LEU A 170 8.82 -23.25 -7.90
CA LEU A 170 7.72 -24.20 -7.98
C LEU A 170 7.91 -25.08 -9.21
N SER A 171 7.31 -26.27 -9.18
CA SER A 171 7.33 -27.21 -10.30
C SER A 171 6.13 -26.96 -11.23
N LYS A 172 6.15 -27.54 -12.43
CA LYS A 172 5.01 -27.41 -13.36
C LYS A 172 3.81 -28.25 -12.94
N SER A 173 4.03 -29.29 -12.14
CA SER A 173 2.98 -30.15 -11.60
C SER A 173 2.50 -29.62 -10.25
N LYS A 174 1.17 -29.62 -10.07
CA LYS A 174 0.51 -29.31 -8.81
C LYS A 174 0.92 -30.26 -7.68
N SER A 175 0.99 -31.56 -7.98
CA SER A 175 1.31 -32.61 -7.00
C SER A 175 2.75 -32.50 -6.48
N GLU A 176 3.69 -32.28 -7.39
CA GLU A 176 5.11 -32.10 -7.05
C GLU A 176 5.32 -30.86 -6.19
N THR A 177 4.68 -29.75 -6.58
CA THR A 177 4.72 -28.49 -5.83
C THR A 177 4.13 -28.64 -4.43
N LYS A 178 3.01 -29.35 -4.30
CA LYS A 178 2.39 -29.64 -3.00
C LYS A 178 3.33 -30.44 -2.09
N SER A 179 3.99 -31.47 -2.63
CA SER A 179 4.96 -32.28 -1.89
C SER A 179 6.16 -31.43 -1.44
N LYS A 180 6.64 -30.52 -2.31
CA LYS A 180 7.71 -29.56 -1.99
C LYS A 180 7.32 -28.61 -0.86
N PHE A 181 6.09 -28.09 -0.83
CA PHE A 181 5.63 -27.26 0.29
C PHE A 181 5.60 -28.01 1.61
N ILE A 182 5.13 -29.27 1.60
CA ILE A 182 5.12 -30.11 2.80
C ILE A 182 6.54 -30.32 3.32
N ASP A 183 7.50 -30.65 2.45
CA ASP A 183 8.91 -30.84 2.83
C ASP A 183 9.52 -29.56 3.42
N LEU A 184 9.34 -28.41 2.76
CA LEU A 184 9.85 -27.12 3.24
C LEU A 184 9.23 -26.71 4.57
N ARG A 185 7.94 -27.02 4.79
CA ARG A 185 7.23 -26.77 6.05
C ARG A 185 7.77 -27.65 7.17
N LEU A 186 7.93 -28.95 6.94
CA LEU A 186 8.45 -29.90 7.94
C LEU A 186 9.89 -29.57 8.35
N ASN A 187 10.70 -29.10 7.41
CA ASN A 187 12.08 -28.68 7.66
C ASN A 187 12.21 -27.22 8.13
N SER A 188 11.12 -26.53 8.42
CA SER A 188 11.11 -25.14 8.93
C SER A 188 11.90 -24.15 8.05
N TRP A 189 11.64 -24.15 6.74
CA TRP A 189 12.29 -23.21 5.80
C TRP A 189 12.04 -21.74 6.20
N ILE A 190 10.87 -21.45 6.77
CA ILE A 190 10.54 -20.18 7.41
C ILE A 190 10.88 -20.27 8.90
N THR A 191 11.77 -19.39 9.36
CA THR A 191 12.27 -19.38 10.75
C THR A 191 12.02 -18.02 11.42
N ARG A 192 12.31 -17.90 12.72
CA ARG A 192 12.20 -16.62 13.46
C ARG A 192 13.06 -15.49 12.89
N GLY A 193 14.19 -15.83 12.25
CA GLY A 193 15.08 -14.87 11.59
C GLY A 193 14.63 -14.45 10.19
N THR A 194 13.63 -15.09 9.58
CA THR A 194 13.08 -14.68 8.28
C THR A 194 12.44 -13.30 8.44
N ARG A 195 12.63 -12.38 7.48
CA ARG A 195 12.11 -10.99 7.54
C ARG A 195 11.09 -10.66 6.47
N VAL A 196 11.31 -11.16 5.27
CA VAL A 196 10.40 -10.96 4.15
C VAL A 196 10.44 -12.18 3.24
N ILE A 197 9.27 -12.51 2.69
CA ILE A 197 9.10 -13.53 1.66
C ILE A 197 8.50 -12.86 0.44
N PHE A 198 9.08 -13.16 -0.72
CA PHE A 198 8.65 -12.72 -2.03
C PHE A 198 8.13 -13.94 -2.81
N ILE A 199 7.02 -13.78 -3.51
CA ILE A 199 6.53 -14.75 -4.48
C ILE A 199 6.39 -14.00 -5.80
N ASP A 200 7.20 -14.38 -6.77
CA ASP A 200 7.32 -13.72 -8.06
C ASP A 200 6.90 -14.67 -9.18
N PHE A 201 6.01 -14.21 -10.07
CA PHE A 201 5.75 -14.86 -11.34
C PHE A 201 5.19 -13.86 -12.35
N SER A 202 5.24 -14.24 -13.62
CA SER A 202 4.76 -13.41 -14.71
C SER A 202 3.78 -14.18 -15.58
N LEU A 203 2.76 -13.48 -16.05
CA LEU A 203 1.70 -13.97 -16.91
C LEU A 203 1.72 -13.22 -18.22
N TYR A 204 1.27 -13.89 -19.28
CA TYR A 204 1.04 -13.31 -20.58
C TYR A 204 -0.37 -13.65 -21.06
N ASN A 205 -1.17 -12.62 -21.34
CA ASN A 205 -2.48 -12.79 -21.94
C ASN A 205 -2.35 -12.63 -23.47
N ALA A 206 -2.57 -13.72 -24.21
CA ALA A 206 -2.42 -13.75 -25.66
C ALA A 206 -3.55 -13.02 -26.41
N ASN A 207 -4.74 -12.90 -25.81
CA ASN A 207 -5.90 -12.27 -26.44
C ASN A 207 -5.74 -10.75 -26.55
N VAL A 208 -5.16 -10.13 -25.52
CA VAL A 208 -4.92 -8.67 -25.47
C VAL A 208 -3.46 -8.27 -25.60
N ASN A 209 -2.55 -9.24 -25.80
CA ASN A 209 -1.10 -9.04 -25.89
C ASN A 209 -0.53 -8.21 -24.71
N LEU A 210 -0.89 -8.60 -23.48
CA LEU A 210 -0.44 -7.92 -22.26
C LEU A 210 0.36 -8.85 -21.36
N PHE A 211 1.47 -8.35 -20.83
CA PHE A 211 2.22 -8.98 -19.76
C PHE A 211 1.74 -8.47 -18.40
N CYS A 212 1.55 -9.37 -17.45
CA CYS A 212 1.21 -9.05 -16.07
C CYS A 212 2.26 -9.67 -15.15
N ILE A 213 2.99 -8.84 -14.40
CA ILE A 213 4.01 -9.28 -13.44
C ILE A 213 3.40 -9.21 -12.06
N ILE A 214 3.39 -10.34 -11.35
CA ILE A 214 2.81 -10.46 -10.02
C ILE A 214 3.95 -10.69 -9.02
N ARG A 215 3.97 -9.86 -7.99
CA ARG A 215 4.90 -9.94 -6.86
C ARG A 215 4.13 -9.82 -5.56
N PHE A 216 4.03 -10.91 -4.82
CA PHE A 216 3.56 -10.87 -3.44
C PHE A 216 4.73 -10.59 -2.51
N THR A 217 4.51 -9.68 -1.56
CA THR A 217 5.48 -9.40 -0.49
C THR A 217 4.81 -9.61 0.84
N GLN A 218 5.39 -10.48 1.65
CA GLN A 218 4.84 -10.80 2.96
C GLN A 218 5.89 -10.58 4.05
N PHE A 219 5.56 -9.68 4.97
CA PHE A 219 6.40 -9.27 6.10
C PHE A 219 5.63 -9.36 7.43
N ARG A 220 4.29 -9.44 7.40
CA ARG A 220 3.43 -9.43 8.60
C ARG A 220 3.58 -10.68 9.45
N ILE A 221 3.96 -11.81 8.83
CA ILE A 221 4.27 -13.08 9.52
C ILE A 221 5.39 -12.90 10.55
N VAL A 222 6.33 -12.01 10.23
CA VAL A 222 7.58 -11.85 11.00
C VAL A 222 7.43 -10.82 12.10
N LEU A 223 6.61 -9.79 11.87
CA LEU A 223 6.34 -8.77 12.87
C LEU A 223 5.60 -9.32 14.08
N GLY A 224 5.09 -10.55 14.02
CA GLY A 224 4.39 -11.19 15.13
C GLY A 224 3.35 -10.23 15.67
N ASP A 225 2.31 -9.96 14.87
CA ASP A 225 1.15 -9.21 15.37
C ASP A 225 0.75 -9.83 16.72
N PHE A 226 0.43 -8.98 17.69
CA PHE A 226 0.28 -9.39 19.08
C PHE A 226 -0.61 -10.62 19.14
N ASN A 227 -0.02 -11.78 19.42
CA ASN A 227 -0.74 -13.05 19.43
C ASN A 227 -1.56 -13.12 20.72
N PHE A 228 -2.67 -12.38 20.75
CA PHE A 228 -3.60 -12.36 21.87
C PHE A 228 -4.03 -13.77 22.26
N ALA A 229 -4.21 -14.66 21.27
CA ALA A 229 -4.52 -16.07 21.51
C ALA A 229 -3.39 -16.79 22.26
N GLY A 230 -2.12 -16.55 21.91
CA GLY A 230 -0.97 -17.10 22.64
C GLY A 230 -0.84 -16.54 24.07
N ILE A 231 -1.10 -15.25 24.26
CA ILE A 231 -1.08 -14.61 25.58
C ILE A 231 -2.23 -15.13 26.47
N GLN A 232 -3.42 -15.31 25.90
CA GLN A 232 -4.59 -15.87 26.58
C GLN A 232 -4.42 -17.37 26.89
N GLN A 233 -3.74 -18.13 26.03
CA GLN A 233 -3.41 -19.54 26.30
C GLN A 233 -2.40 -19.71 27.43
N ALA A 234 -1.44 -18.79 27.58
CA ALA A 234 -0.48 -18.82 28.70
C ALA A 234 -1.18 -18.55 30.04
N ASN A 235 -2.09 -17.57 30.08
CA ASN A 235 -2.97 -17.37 31.22
C ASN A 235 -4.26 -16.65 30.80
N TRP A 236 -5.40 -17.34 30.94
CA TRP A 236 -6.68 -16.85 30.43
C TRP A 236 -7.19 -15.56 31.11
N ILE A 237 -6.71 -15.23 32.31
CA ILE A 237 -7.07 -14.01 33.06
C ILE A 237 -5.96 -12.96 32.94
N LEU A 238 -4.73 -13.30 33.30
CA LEU A 238 -3.63 -12.33 33.34
C LEU A 238 -3.23 -11.85 31.94
N GLY A 239 -3.35 -12.72 30.94
CA GLY A 239 -3.00 -12.39 29.56
C GLY A 239 -3.82 -11.23 28.99
N PRO A 240 -5.17 -11.32 28.98
CA PRO A 240 -6.01 -10.23 28.54
C PRO A 240 -5.84 -8.94 29.35
N ILE A 241 -5.68 -9.02 30.67
CA ILE A 241 -5.47 -7.85 31.53
C ILE A 241 -4.16 -7.14 31.17
N TYR A 242 -3.07 -7.88 31.04
CA TYR A 242 -1.77 -7.33 30.64
C TYR A 242 -1.84 -6.68 29.25
N PHE A 243 -2.53 -7.33 28.30
CA PHE A 243 -2.66 -6.80 26.95
C PHE A 243 -3.49 -5.51 26.88
N ILE A 244 -4.62 -5.47 27.58
CA ILE A 244 -5.49 -4.28 27.64
C ILE A 244 -4.76 -3.11 28.31
N THR A 245 -4.09 -3.36 29.42
CA THR A 245 -3.30 -2.33 30.12
C THR A 245 -2.16 -1.81 29.26
N PHE A 246 -1.42 -2.68 28.59
CA PHE A 246 -0.38 -2.29 27.64
C PHE A 246 -0.94 -1.39 26.51
N ILE A 247 -2.04 -1.77 25.86
CA ILE A 247 -2.67 -0.96 24.81
C ILE A 247 -3.10 0.41 25.35
N PHE A 248 -3.72 0.43 26.53
CA PHE A 248 -4.15 1.67 27.17
C PHE A 248 -2.98 2.62 27.41
N PHE A 249 -1.86 2.12 27.96
CA PHE A 249 -0.66 2.90 28.20
C PHE A 249 -0.03 3.44 26.91
N VAL A 250 0.09 2.60 25.88
CA VAL A 250 0.63 3.03 24.58
C VAL A 250 -0.22 4.15 23.98
N PHE A 251 -1.55 4.01 23.99
CA PHE A 251 -2.45 5.03 23.48
C PHE A 251 -2.37 6.32 24.31
N PHE A 252 -2.31 6.20 25.63
CA PHE A 252 -2.14 7.34 26.52
C PHE A 252 -0.84 8.10 26.25
N VAL A 253 0.29 7.41 26.09
CA VAL A 253 1.58 8.04 25.75
C VAL A 253 1.51 8.74 24.41
N LEU A 254 0.95 8.11 23.38
CA LEU A 254 0.82 8.71 22.05
C LEU A 254 -0.07 9.95 22.07
N LEU A 255 -1.19 9.92 22.79
CA LEU A 255 -2.10 11.06 22.91
C LEU A 255 -1.43 12.23 23.64
N ASN A 256 -0.75 11.96 24.75
CA ASN A 256 -0.04 13.00 25.49
C ASN A 256 1.15 13.56 24.70
N MET A 257 1.89 12.73 23.96
CA MET A 257 2.93 13.19 23.03
C MET A 257 2.34 14.10 21.95
N PHE A 258 1.21 13.72 21.36
CA PHE A 258 0.54 14.52 20.34
C PHE A 258 0.05 15.87 20.89
N LEU A 259 -0.55 15.87 22.10
CA LEU A 259 -0.95 17.10 22.78
C LEU A 259 0.26 17.99 23.10
N ALA A 260 1.39 17.41 23.49
CA ALA A 260 2.62 18.16 23.73
C ALA A 260 3.10 18.84 22.44
N ILE A 261 3.14 18.12 21.31
CA ILE A 261 3.52 18.71 20.01
C ILE A 261 2.58 19.85 19.60
N ILE A 262 1.27 19.68 19.78
CA ILE A 262 0.31 20.76 19.50
C ILE A 262 0.53 21.95 20.44
N ASN A 263 0.72 21.69 21.73
CA ASN A 263 0.93 22.75 22.70
C ASN A 263 2.22 23.53 22.43
N ASP A 264 3.28 22.84 22.03
CA ASP A 264 4.55 23.45 21.65
C ASP A 264 4.40 24.29 20.38
N THR A 265 3.82 23.74 19.31
CA THR A 265 3.57 24.48 18.05
C THR A 265 2.62 25.67 18.26
N TYR A 266 1.58 25.52 19.09
CA TYR A 266 0.68 26.60 19.44
C TYR A 266 1.39 27.70 20.24
N SER A 267 2.23 27.31 21.21
CA SER A 267 2.99 28.25 22.03
C SER A 267 4.04 29.01 21.21
N GLU A 268 4.72 28.33 20.28
CA GLU A 268 5.67 28.93 19.34
C GLU A 268 4.98 29.96 18.43
N VAL A 269 3.88 29.58 17.77
CA VAL A 269 3.11 30.51 16.93
C VAL A 269 2.63 31.70 17.78
N LYS A 270 2.09 31.45 18.97
CA LYS A 270 1.63 32.51 19.88
C LYS A 270 2.77 33.46 20.30
N ALA A 271 3.98 32.94 20.53
CA ALA A 271 5.16 33.75 20.84
C ALA A 271 5.57 34.64 19.66
N ASP A 272 5.60 34.10 18.43
CA ASP A 272 5.86 34.87 17.21
C ASP A 272 4.86 36.01 16.99
N TYR A 273 3.57 35.77 17.29
CA TYR A 273 2.55 36.82 17.29
C TYR A 273 2.83 37.92 18.32
N SER A 274 3.26 37.56 19.53
CA SER A 274 3.53 38.50 20.62
C SER A 274 4.78 39.37 20.39
N ILE A 275 5.77 38.84 19.65
CA ILE A 275 7.01 39.54 19.27
C ILE A 275 6.81 40.45 18.03
N GLY A 276 5.60 40.44 17.43
CA GLY A 276 5.26 41.29 16.29
C GLY A 276 5.77 40.77 14.95
N ARG A 277 6.30 39.54 14.91
CA ARG A 277 6.71 38.85 13.68
C ARG A 277 5.46 38.28 13.01
N ARG A 278 4.69 39.14 12.34
CA ARG A 278 3.50 38.70 11.59
C ARG A 278 3.96 37.81 10.43
N PRO A 279 3.40 36.60 10.24
CA PRO A 279 3.57 35.90 8.97
C PRO A 279 3.03 36.81 7.87
N ASP A 280 3.82 37.03 6.82
CA ASP A 280 3.43 37.83 5.65
C ASP A 280 2.25 37.14 4.96
N PHE A 281 1.04 37.42 5.44
CA PHE A 281 -0.18 36.90 4.84
C PHE A 281 -0.44 37.69 3.55
N GLU A 282 0.19 37.26 2.46
CA GLU A 282 0.05 37.82 1.11
C GLU A 282 -1.43 38.01 0.73
N LEU A 283 -2.29 37.07 1.13
CA LEU A 283 -3.73 37.15 0.92
C LEU A 283 -4.39 38.32 1.66
N GLY A 284 -3.92 38.67 2.87
CA GLY A 284 -4.43 39.80 3.65
C GLY A 284 -4.05 41.14 3.04
N LYS A 285 -2.83 41.24 2.48
CA LYS A 285 -2.40 42.41 1.69
C LYS A 285 -3.23 42.55 0.41
N MET A 286 -3.50 41.44 -0.28
CA MET A 286 -4.36 41.42 -1.48
C MET A 286 -5.79 41.86 -1.16
N ILE A 287 -6.41 41.32 -0.10
CA ILE A 287 -7.77 41.70 0.33
C ILE A 287 -7.84 43.19 0.69
N LYS A 288 -6.86 43.72 1.44
CA LYS A 288 -6.83 45.14 1.80
C LYS A 288 -6.70 46.04 0.56
N LYS A 289 -5.91 45.61 -0.44
CA LYS A 289 -5.75 46.33 -1.72
C LYS A 289 -7.04 46.34 -2.54
N GLU A 290 -7.79 45.23 -2.55
CA GLU A 290 -9.08 45.14 -3.23
C GLU A 290 -10.17 45.98 -2.52
N ILE A 291 -10.21 46.00 -1.19
CA ILE A 291 -11.12 46.87 -0.43
C ILE A 291 -10.85 48.35 -0.75
N GLN A 292 -9.59 48.77 -0.77
CA GLN A 292 -9.23 50.15 -1.14
C GLN A 292 -9.61 50.51 -2.58
N ARG A 293 -9.50 49.56 -3.52
CA ARG A 293 -9.96 49.74 -4.91
C ARG A 293 -11.47 49.89 -4.98
N ALA A 294 -12.21 49.05 -4.25
CA ALA A 294 -13.67 49.10 -4.18
C ALA A 294 -14.17 50.43 -3.57
N GLU A 295 -13.54 50.92 -2.50
CA GLU A 295 -13.87 52.22 -1.91
C GLU A 295 -13.62 53.39 -2.87
N LYS A 296 -12.51 53.35 -3.61
CA LYS A 296 -12.23 54.37 -4.64
C LYS A 296 -13.26 54.34 -5.77
N MET A 297 -13.62 53.14 -6.24
CA MET A 297 -14.67 52.95 -7.24
C MET A 297 -16.02 53.45 -6.76
N LYS A 298 -16.38 53.20 -5.50
CA LYS A 298 -17.61 53.71 -4.89
C LYS A 298 -17.65 55.24 -4.87
N LYS A 299 -16.57 55.89 -4.40
CA LYS A 299 -16.45 57.37 -4.43
C LYS A 299 -16.43 57.95 -5.84
N TRP A 300 -15.97 57.20 -6.84
CA TRP A 300 -15.99 57.63 -8.23
C TRP A 300 -17.39 57.51 -8.82
N LYS A 301 -18.09 56.41 -8.54
CA LYS A 301 -19.49 56.19 -8.92
C LYS A 301 -20.42 57.24 -8.32
N GLU A 302 -20.31 57.53 -7.02
CA GLU A 302 -21.09 58.58 -6.36
C GLU A 302 -20.86 59.97 -6.99
N ARG A 303 -19.62 60.26 -7.41
CA ARG A 303 -19.30 61.51 -8.14
C ARG A 303 -19.93 61.55 -9.54
N LEU A 304 -19.98 60.42 -10.24
CA LEU A 304 -20.65 60.32 -11.54
C LEU A 304 -22.17 60.44 -11.41
N GLU A 305 -22.77 59.72 -10.47
CA GLU A 305 -24.22 59.79 -10.23
C GLU A 305 -24.63 61.23 -9.89
N LYS A 306 -23.87 61.91 -9.02
CA LYS A 306 -24.11 63.32 -8.71
C LYS A 306 -23.90 64.26 -9.91
N LYS A 307 -23.10 63.89 -10.92
CA LYS A 307 -22.85 64.71 -12.11
C LYS A 307 -23.91 64.53 -13.20
N TYR A 308 -24.47 63.33 -13.33
CA TYR A 308 -25.44 63.00 -14.38
C TYR A 308 -26.89 63.16 -13.91
N TYR A 309 -27.22 62.80 -12.66
CA TYR A 309 -28.58 62.91 -12.11
C TYR A 309 -28.90 64.27 -11.48
N SER A 310 -27.94 65.20 -11.36
CA SER A 310 -28.24 66.60 -10.98
C SER A 310 -28.72 67.46 -12.16
N THR A 311 -28.75 66.89 -13.37
CA THR A 311 -29.02 67.61 -14.63
C THR A 311 -30.34 67.21 -15.31
N GLU A 312 -31.13 66.31 -14.72
CA GLU A 312 -32.44 65.91 -15.23
C GLU A 312 -33.54 66.20 -14.19
N ILE A 313 -33.92 67.49 -14.03
CA ILE A 313 -35.28 67.92 -13.65
C ILE A 313 -35.52 69.30 -14.28
N GLU A 314 -36.12 69.34 -15.48
CA GLU A 314 -37.21 70.24 -15.87
C GLU A 314 -37.71 69.83 -17.28
N ASP A 315 -38.57 68.81 -17.36
CA ASP A 315 -39.45 68.62 -18.52
C ASP A 315 -40.88 68.88 -18.05
N ASP A 316 -41.41 70.03 -18.47
CA ASP A 316 -42.73 70.58 -18.17
C ASP A 316 -43.81 69.78 -18.94
N TYR A 317 -44.50 68.88 -18.24
CA TYR A 317 -45.70 68.24 -18.74
C TYR A 317 -46.90 68.74 -17.94
N GLN A 318 -47.63 69.71 -18.51
CA GLN A 318 -48.93 70.13 -17.99
C GLN A 318 -50.06 69.27 -18.60
N PRO A 319 -50.88 68.60 -17.78
CA PRO A 319 -52.07 67.91 -18.26
C PRO A 319 -53.22 68.91 -18.53
N VAL A 320 -53.86 68.78 -19.70
CA VAL A 320 -55.02 69.60 -20.11
C VAL A 320 -56.22 69.36 -19.18
N THR A 321 -56.81 70.44 -18.67
CA THR A 321 -57.95 70.43 -17.71
C THR A 321 -59.32 70.46 -18.40
N GLN A 322 -60.33 69.83 -17.79
CA GLN A 322 -61.69 69.57 -18.29
C GLN A 322 -62.54 70.78 -18.78
N GLN A 323 -62.03 72.02 -18.71
CA GLN A 323 -62.74 73.20 -19.22
C GLN A 323 -62.58 73.39 -20.75
N GLU A 324 -61.59 72.77 -21.40
CA GLU A 324 -61.51 72.68 -22.89
C GLU A 324 -62.44 71.59 -23.47
N PHE A 325 -63.31 71.00 -22.65
CA PHE A 325 -64.32 70.02 -23.09
C PHE A 325 -65.75 70.58 -23.09
N GLN A 326 -65.97 71.88 -22.77
CA GLN A 326 -67.29 72.53 -22.83
C GLN A 326 -67.31 74.01 -23.32
N GLU A 327 -66.36 74.45 -24.14
CA GLU A 327 -66.55 75.60 -25.04
C GLU A 327 -66.13 75.29 -26.48
#